data_AF-A0A258N3V3-F1
#
_entry.id   AF-A0A258N3V3-F1
#
_cell.length_a   1.000
_cell.length_b   1.000
_cell.length_c   1.000
_cell.angle_alpha   90.00
_cell.angle_beta   90.00
_cell.angle_gamma   90.00
#
_symmetry.space_group_name_H-M   'P 1'
#
loop_
_entity.id
_entity.type
_entity.pdbx_description
1 polymer ?
#
loop_
_entity_poly.entity_id
_entity_poly.type
_entity_poly.pdbx_seq_one_letter_code
_entity_poly.pdbx_strand_id
1 'polypeptide(L)'
;MSNNLINLIPALEGEELIFLQAITREIPEHKLQSFIAVYNGKRRKTDQVLLGCILGFFGVAGVQRFMVGENGMGILYFFTGGLCLIGTIVDLVNHKRLTFEYNQQMARESMAMVASF
;
A
#
# COMPACT_ATOMS: atom_id res chain seq x y z
N MET A 1 9.30 20.25 -14.78
CA MET A 1 8.15 19.65 -15.50
C MET A 1 7.24 19.03 -14.45
N SER A 2 5.95 19.34 -14.47
CA SER A 2 4.97 18.68 -13.61
C SER A 2 4.69 17.31 -14.21
N ASN A 3 5.34 16.27 -13.68
CA ASN A 3 5.16 14.91 -14.20
C ASN A 3 3.67 14.54 -14.09
N ASN A 4 3.05 14.16 -15.21
CA ASN A 4 1.65 13.74 -15.27
C ASN A 4 1.48 12.32 -14.69
N LEU A 5 1.86 12.11 -13.42
CA LEU A 5 1.79 10.83 -12.71
C LEU A 5 0.37 10.26 -12.71
N ILE A 6 -0.65 11.14 -12.68
CA ILE A 6 -2.08 10.77 -12.75
C ILE A 6 -2.40 9.95 -14.01
N ASN A 7 -1.76 10.26 -15.14
CA ASN A 7 -2.02 9.56 -16.40
C ASN A 7 -1.21 8.26 -16.54
N LEU A 8 -0.14 8.12 -15.76
CA LEU A 8 0.82 7.02 -15.84
C LEU A 8 0.55 5.93 -14.79
N ILE A 9 -0.12 6.29 -13.69
CA ILE A 9 -0.45 5.39 -12.59
C ILE A 9 -1.97 5.35 -12.44
N PRO A 10 -2.63 4.23 -12.82
CA PRO A 10 -4.08 4.15 -12.79
C PRO A 10 -4.59 4.05 -11.35
N ALA A 11 -5.68 4.75 -11.01
CA ALA A 11 -6.30 4.75 -9.68
C ALA A 11 -5.34 5.23 -8.55
N LEU A 12 -4.58 6.29 -8.84
CA LEU A 12 -3.69 6.94 -7.88
C LEU A 12 -4.50 7.76 -6.87
N GLU A 13 -4.24 7.55 -5.57
CA GLU A 13 -4.89 8.36 -4.53
C GLU A 13 -4.19 9.72 -4.32
N GLY A 14 -4.89 10.70 -3.74
CA GLY A 14 -4.35 12.05 -3.56
C GLY A 14 -3.11 12.09 -2.65
N GLU A 15 -3.12 11.34 -1.55
CA GLU A 15 -1.97 11.24 -0.63
C GLU A 15 -0.78 10.52 -1.29
N GLU A 16 -1.06 9.44 -2.03
CA GLU A 16 -0.10 8.69 -2.85
C GLU A 16 0.56 9.62 -3.89
N LEU A 17 -0.22 10.45 -4.57
CA LEU A 17 0.27 11.43 -5.54
C LEU A 17 1.23 12.43 -4.92
N ILE A 18 0.85 13.05 -3.78
CA ILE A 18 1.70 14.06 -3.11
C ILE A 18 3.02 13.42 -2.70
N PHE A 19 2.97 12.19 -2.17
CA PHE A 19 4.17 11.45 -1.78
C PHE A 19 5.06 11.13 -2.99
N LEU A 20 4.48 10.61 -4.08
CA LEU A 20 5.22 10.28 -5.29
C LEU A 20 5.85 11.54 -5.92
N GLN A 21 5.11 12.64 -6.00
CA GLN A 21 5.66 13.91 -6.48
C GLN A 21 6.84 14.39 -5.65
N ALA A 22 6.81 14.21 -4.33
CA ALA A 22 7.91 14.58 -3.45
C ALA A 22 9.17 13.77 -3.73
N ILE A 23 9.06 12.44 -3.89
CA ILE A 23 10.23 11.57 -4.12
C ILE A 23 10.73 11.58 -5.57
N THR A 24 9.85 11.86 -6.54
CA THR A 24 10.22 11.86 -7.97
C THR A 24 10.63 13.24 -8.50
N ARG A 25 10.61 14.29 -7.67
CA ARG A 25 10.87 15.67 -8.10
C ARG A 25 12.25 15.87 -8.72
N GLU A 26 13.25 15.17 -8.20
CA GLU A 26 14.67 15.36 -8.56
C GLU A 26 15.20 14.26 -9.49
N ILE A 27 14.36 13.29 -9.86
CA ILE A 27 14.76 12.17 -10.71
C ILE A 27 14.70 12.60 -12.18
N PRO A 28 15.72 12.27 -12.99
CA PRO A 28 15.66 12.53 -14.43
C PRO A 28 14.61 11.65 -15.13
N GLU A 29 13.99 12.17 -16.20
CA GLU A 29 12.85 11.55 -16.88
C GLU A 29 13.08 10.09 -17.33
N HIS A 30 14.31 9.74 -17.73
CA HIS A 30 14.65 8.37 -18.12
C HIS A 30 14.60 7.37 -16.94
N LYS A 31 14.94 7.80 -15.73
CA LYS A 31 14.80 7.00 -14.51
C LYS A 31 13.35 6.97 -14.02
N LEU A 32 12.57 8.04 -14.28
CA LEU A 32 11.16 8.10 -13.92
C LEU A 32 10.34 7.00 -14.61
N GLN A 33 10.53 6.78 -15.90
CA GLN A 33 9.79 5.73 -16.63
C GLN A 33 10.08 4.34 -16.07
N SER A 34 11.35 4.06 -15.76
CA SER A 34 11.77 2.81 -15.12
C SER A 34 11.15 2.67 -13.72
N PHE A 35 11.13 3.75 -12.94
CA PHE A 35 10.49 3.78 -11.63
C PHE A 35 8.99 3.45 -11.73
N ILE A 36 8.28 4.10 -12.64
CA ILE A 36 6.84 3.88 -12.83
C ILE A 36 6.56 2.43 -13.25
N ALA A 37 7.39 1.85 -14.12
CA ALA A 37 7.22 0.46 -14.56
C ALA A 37 7.35 -0.54 -13.38
N VAL A 38 8.39 -0.38 -12.55
CA VAL A 38 8.59 -1.23 -11.36
C VAL A 38 7.50 -0.97 -10.32
N TYR A 39 7.17 0.29 -10.08
CA TYR A 39 6.17 0.70 -9.10
C TYR A 39 4.78 0.16 -9.43
N ASN A 40 4.32 0.31 -10.68
CA ASN A 40 3.03 -0.20 -11.11
C ASN A 40 2.90 -1.73 -10.96
N GLY A 41 4.00 -2.48 -11.07
CA GLY A 41 4.01 -3.93 -10.84
C GLY A 41 3.90 -4.33 -9.36
N LYS A 42 4.35 -3.46 -8.44
CA LYS A 42 4.36 -3.74 -6.99
C LYS A 42 3.20 -3.12 -6.23
N ARG A 43 2.63 -2.00 -6.72
CA ARG A 43 1.57 -1.27 -6.03
C ARG A 43 0.31 -2.11 -5.89
N ARG A 44 -0.48 -1.81 -4.85
CA ARG A 44 -1.82 -2.38 -4.66
C ARG A 44 -2.85 -1.28 -4.76
N LYS A 45 -4.00 -1.61 -5.36
CA LYS A 45 -5.15 -0.71 -5.41
C LYS A 45 -5.94 -0.83 -4.11
N THR A 46 -6.51 0.27 -3.64
CA THR A 46 -7.34 0.33 -2.45
C THR A 46 -8.51 -0.66 -2.51
N ASP A 47 -9.12 -0.83 -3.68
CA ASP A 47 -10.20 -1.80 -3.89
C ASP A 47 -9.73 -3.25 -3.68
N GLN A 48 -8.48 -3.57 -4.04
CA GLN A 48 -7.91 -4.91 -3.85
C GLN A 48 -7.63 -5.19 -2.38
N VAL A 49 -7.15 -4.19 -1.64
CA VAL A 49 -6.93 -4.28 -0.20
C VAL A 49 -8.27 -4.42 0.52
N LEU A 50 -9.27 -3.63 0.13
CA LEU A 50 -10.64 -3.71 0.64
C LEU A 50 -11.26 -5.09 0.40
N LEU A 51 -11.16 -5.63 -0.83
CA LEU A 51 -11.60 -6.99 -1.15
C LEU A 51 -10.89 -8.03 -0.28
N GLY A 52 -9.59 -7.88 -0.05
CA GLY A 52 -8.81 -8.72 0.85
C GLY A 52 -9.33 -8.67 2.29
N CYS A 53 -9.64 -7.48 2.81
CA CYS A 53 -10.23 -7.30 4.13
C CYS A 53 -11.61 -7.97 4.23
N ILE A 54 -12.46 -7.84 3.20
CA ILE A 54 -13.79 -8.45 3.17
C ILE A 54 -13.69 -9.98 3.07
N LEU A 55 -12.79 -10.53 2.26
CA LEU A 55 -12.57 -11.97 2.18
C LEU A 55 -12.01 -12.53 3.50
N GLY A 56 -11.14 -11.77 4.18
CA GLY A 56 -10.65 -12.08 5.52
C GLY A 56 -11.75 -12.11 6.59
N PHE A 57 -12.82 -11.33 6.42
CA PHE A 57 -14.01 -11.35 7.29
C PHE A 57 -14.78 -12.67 7.21
N PHE A 58 -14.87 -13.29 6.03
CA PHE A 58 -15.68 -14.49 5.78
C PHE A 58 -14.89 -15.82 5.81
N GLY A 59 -13.57 -15.79 5.60
CA GLY A 59 -12.77 -17.00 5.36
C GLY A 59 -11.83 -17.40 6.50
N VAL A 60 -10.93 -16.52 6.93
CA VAL A 60 -9.91 -16.78 7.97
C VAL A 60 -9.46 -15.44 8.56
N ALA A 61 -9.92 -15.11 9.76
CA ALA A 61 -9.54 -13.88 10.42
C ALA A 61 -8.04 -13.88 10.77
N GLY A 62 -7.28 -12.94 10.22
CA GLY A 62 -5.92 -12.61 10.69
C GLY A 62 -4.75 -12.91 9.76
N VAL A 63 -4.93 -13.66 8.67
CA VAL A 63 -3.81 -13.94 7.73
C VAL A 63 -3.38 -12.68 6.96
N GLN A 64 -4.31 -11.76 6.69
CA GLN A 64 -4.04 -10.49 6.03
C GLN A 64 -3.10 -9.58 6.84
N ARG A 65 -3.19 -9.62 8.19
CA ARG A 65 -2.35 -8.80 9.09
C ARG A 65 -0.89 -9.21 9.05
N PHE A 66 -0.60 -10.49 8.78
CA PHE A 66 0.77 -10.97 8.60
C PHE A 66 1.46 -10.37 7.37
N MET A 67 0.70 -9.90 6.37
CA MET A 67 1.25 -9.28 5.16
C MET A 67 1.56 -7.78 5.32
N VAL A 68 1.03 -7.10 6.36
CA VAL A 68 1.15 -5.63 6.52
C VAL A 68 2.10 -5.22 7.66
N GLY A 69 2.64 -6.17 8.44
CA GLY A 69 3.84 -5.93 9.26
C GLY A 69 3.64 -5.30 10.65
N GLU A 70 2.42 -4.98 11.06
CA GLU A 70 2.13 -4.51 12.43
C GLU A 70 1.71 -5.65 13.37
N ASN A 71 2.66 -6.54 13.70
CA ASN A 71 2.40 -7.80 14.41
C ASN A 71 2.18 -7.66 15.93
N GLY A 72 2.51 -6.52 16.56
CA GLY A 72 2.56 -6.38 18.02
C GLY A 72 1.20 -6.27 18.71
N MET A 73 0.29 -5.45 18.19
CA MET A 73 -1.04 -5.24 18.81
C MET A 73 -2.08 -6.28 18.37
N GLY A 74 -1.88 -6.96 17.25
CA GLY A 74 -2.81 -7.97 16.74
C GLY A 74 -2.82 -9.27 17.55
N ILE A 75 -1.68 -9.67 18.12
CA ILE A 75 -1.52 -10.94 18.84
C ILE A 75 -2.00 -10.84 20.29
N LEU A 76 -1.76 -9.71 20.98
CA LEU A 76 -2.25 -9.48 22.34
C LEU A 76 -3.80 -9.49 22.39
N TYR A 77 -4.45 -9.14 21.29
CA TYR A 77 -5.90 -9.13 21.11
C TYR A 77 -6.50 -10.43 20.53
N PHE A 78 -5.68 -11.32 19.98
CA PHE A 78 -6.13 -12.61 19.43
C PHE A 78 -6.54 -13.61 20.52
N PHE A 79 -5.96 -13.47 21.73
CA PHE A 79 -6.18 -14.39 22.86
C PHE A 79 -7.48 -14.16 23.65
N THR A 80 -8.28 -13.12 23.37
CA THR A 80 -9.53 -12.83 24.11
C THR A 80 -10.83 -13.27 23.39
N GLY A 81 -10.74 -13.98 22.26
CA GLY A 81 -11.86 -14.77 21.70
C GLY A 81 -13.03 -14.01 21.04
N GLY A 82 -13.03 -12.67 21.05
CA GLY A 82 -14.12 -11.84 20.48
C GLY A 82 -13.72 -10.84 19.38
N LEU A 83 -12.44 -10.82 18.97
CA LEU A 83 -11.86 -9.71 18.17
C LEU A 83 -11.65 -9.95 16.69
N CYS A 84 -11.96 -11.12 16.15
CA CYS A 84 -11.90 -11.34 14.69
C CYS A 84 -12.82 -10.35 13.95
N LEU A 85 -14.00 -10.05 14.48
CA LEU A 85 -14.92 -9.07 13.91
C LEU A 85 -14.44 -7.62 14.10
N ILE A 86 -14.00 -7.25 15.31
CA ILE A 86 -13.57 -5.88 15.62
C ILE A 86 -12.29 -5.51 14.87
N GLY A 87 -11.32 -6.41 14.80
CA GLY A 87 -10.09 -6.21 14.04
C GLY A 87 -10.36 -6.00 12.55
N THR A 88 -11.24 -6.79 11.95
CA THR A 88 -11.62 -6.61 10.54
C THR A 88 -12.44 -5.35 10.29
N ILE A 89 -13.28 -4.91 11.23
CA ILE A 89 -13.98 -3.62 11.15
C ILE A 89 -12.98 -2.46 11.16
N VAL A 90 -11.99 -2.50 12.06
CA VAL A 90 -10.93 -1.48 12.13
C VAL A 90 -10.11 -1.48 10.84
N ASP A 91 -9.76 -2.65 10.30
CA ASP A 91 -9.05 -2.77 9.03
C ASP A 91 -9.91 -2.27 7.84
N LEU A 92 -11.22 -2.51 7.87
CA LEU A 92 -12.19 -1.96 6.90
C LEU A 92 -12.27 -0.43 6.96
N VAL A 93 -12.16 0.18 8.14
CA VAL A 93 -12.12 1.65 8.27
C VAL A 93 -10.76 2.19 7.83
N ASN A 94 -9.68 1.48 8.13
CA ASN A 94 -8.31 1.92 7.87
C ASN A 94 -7.71 1.43 6.53
N HIS A 95 -8.46 0.72 5.68
CA HIS A 95 -7.96 0.10 4.45
C HIS A 95 -7.23 1.08 3.52
N LYS A 96 -7.68 2.34 3.42
CA LYS A 96 -7.03 3.39 2.63
C LYS A 96 -5.63 3.68 3.15
N ARG A 97 -5.52 3.87 4.47
CA ARG A 97 -4.25 4.13 5.14
C ARG A 97 -3.30 2.94 5.02
N LEU A 98 -3.79 1.72 5.20
CA LEU A 98 -3.00 0.49 5.01
C LEU A 98 -2.49 0.37 3.57
N THR A 99 -3.34 0.69 2.59
CA THR A 99 -2.95 0.72 1.17
C THR A 99 -1.87 1.76 0.91
N PHE A 100 -2.04 2.97 1.46
CA PHE A 100 -1.08 4.06 1.31
C PHE A 100 0.28 3.71 1.94
N GLU A 101 0.31 3.19 3.16
CA GLU A 101 1.54 2.77 3.85
C GLU A 101 2.28 1.68 3.05
N TYR A 102 1.56 0.66 2.56
CA TYR A 102 2.11 -0.38 1.69
C TYR A 102 2.67 0.22 0.38
N ASN A 103 1.90 1.07 -0.29
CA ASN A 103 2.32 1.72 -1.54
C ASN A 103 3.52 2.66 -1.33
N GLN A 104 3.62 3.29 -0.16
CA GLN A 104 4.76 4.12 0.22
C GLN A 104 6.04 3.28 0.34
N GLN A 105 5.95 2.11 0.97
CA GLN A 105 7.07 1.17 1.06
C GLN A 105 7.49 0.66 -0.33
N MET A 106 6.52 0.26 -1.16
CA MET A 106 6.81 -0.20 -2.53
C MET A 106 7.42 0.90 -3.41
N ALA A 107 7.01 2.15 -3.23
CA ALA A 107 7.63 3.28 -3.90
C ALA A 107 9.09 3.46 -3.47
N ARG A 108 9.41 3.39 -2.18
CA ARG A 108 10.80 3.47 -1.69
C ARG A 108 11.66 2.32 -2.21
N GLU A 109 11.13 1.10 -2.24
CA GLU A 109 11.83 -0.04 -2.83
C GLU A 109 12.07 0.12 -4.33
N SER A 110 11.06 0.60 -5.06
CA SER A 110 11.17 0.86 -6.50
C SER A 110 12.20 1.95 -6.79
N MET A 111 12.25 2.98 -5.95
CA MET A 111 13.28 4.02 -5.96
C MET A 111 14.68 3.45 -5.72
N ALA A 112 14.87 2.63 -4.70
CA ALA A 112 16.14 2.00 -4.40
C ALA A 112 16.62 1.11 -5.56
N MET A 113 15.70 0.37 -6.18
CA MET A 113 16.00 -0.47 -7.34
C MET A 113 16.46 0.38 -8.54
N VAL A 114 15.76 1.46 -8.87
CA VAL A 114 16.14 2.37 -9.97
C VAL A 114 17.41 3.17 -9.67
N ALA A 115 17.71 3.44 -8.41
CA ALA A 115 18.96 4.08 -8.01
C ALA A 115 20.17 3.14 -8.16
N SER A 116 19.95 1.82 -8.08
CA SER A 116 21.00 0.81 -8.24
C SER A 116 21.41 0.55 -9.69
N PHE A 117 20.60 1.00 -10.65
CA PHE A 117 20.89 1.00 -12.09
C PHE A 117 21.45 2.36 -12.55
#